data_AF-A0A2V6KNL4-F1
#
_entry.id   AF-A0A2V6KNL4-F1
#
_cell.length_a   1.000
_cell.length_b   1.000
_cell.length_c   1.000
_cell.angle_alpha   90.00
_cell.angle_beta   90.00
_cell.angle_gamma   90.00
#
_symmetry.space_group_name_H-M   'P 1'
#
loop_
_entity.id
_entity.type
_entity.pdbx_description
1 polymer ?
#
loop_
_entity_poly.entity_id
_entity_poly.type
_entity_poly.pdbx_seq_one_letter_code
_entity_poly.pdbx_strand_id
1 'polypeptide(L)'
;MKRRWLVISFLVVVLVAALAVHINWTWKRKLSPWGGRYFFHRVELAVPSFRQGDEKWSDDPLGGVEANGTIGGEGCAVASAAMVFKFYGIEVDPQQLNWFLTNVGGFTEQGWLYWDRAAWFAPNRVRHVYEDLASYQLIDSNLSHGNPVIVRVRLPSGITHFVVIAGKDGFDYLVQ
;
A
#
# COMPACT_ATOMS: atom_id res chain seq x y z
N MET A 1 -8.58 37.68 -36.75
CA MET A 1 -7.29 37.06 -36.35
C MET A 1 -7.09 37.00 -34.83
N LYS A 2 -7.21 38.10 -34.07
CA LYS A 2 -7.01 38.15 -32.60
C LYS A 2 -7.84 37.12 -31.78
N ARG A 3 -9.13 36.94 -32.11
CA ARG A 3 -10.00 35.96 -31.44
C ARG A 3 -9.54 34.51 -31.63
N ARG A 4 -8.96 34.16 -32.78
CA ARG A 4 -8.40 32.82 -33.04
C ARG A 4 -7.12 32.60 -32.22
N TRP A 5 -6.27 33.61 -32.10
CA TRP A 5 -5.08 33.58 -31.24
C TRP A 5 -5.43 33.38 -29.78
N LEU A 6 -6.43 34.10 -29.25
CA LEU A 6 -6.91 33.91 -27.87
C LEU A 6 -7.40 32.48 -27.60
N VAL A 7 -8.16 31.91 -28.54
CA VAL A 7 -8.63 30.51 -28.44
C VAL A 7 -7.47 29.52 -28.49
N ILE A 8 -6.52 29.70 -29.40
CA ILE A 8 -5.33 28.84 -29.51
C ILE A 8 -4.49 28.92 -28.22
N SER A 9 -4.22 30.13 -27.72
CA SER A 9 -3.49 30.31 -26.46
C SER A 9 -4.20 29.64 -25.29
N PHE A 10 -5.52 29.78 -25.19
CA PHE A 10 -6.31 29.10 -24.15
C PHE A 10 -6.20 27.57 -24.25
N LEU A 11 -6.35 27.00 -25.46
CA LEU A 11 -6.24 25.56 -25.67
C LEU A 11 -4.83 25.04 -25.32
N VAL A 12 -3.78 25.79 -25.65
CA VAL A 12 -2.41 25.44 -25.27
C VAL A 12 -2.24 25.44 -23.76
N VAL A 13 -2.77 26.43 -23.04
CA VAL A 13 -2.71 26.48 -21.57
C VAL A 13 -3.43 25.28 -20.95
N VAL A 14 -4.62 24.93 -21.44
CA VAL A 14 -5.37 23.76 -20.96
C VAL A 14 -4.57 22.47 -21.22
N LEU A 15 -3.96 22.32 -22.40
CA LEU A 15 -3.17 21.15 -22.75
C LEU A 15 -1.92 21.02 -21.87
N VAL A 16 -1.21 22.12 -21.61
CA VAL A 16 -0.06 22.14 -20.71
C VAL A 16 -0.47 21.79 -19.28
N ALA A 17 -1.59 22.35 -18.79
CA ALA A 17 -2.11 22.01 -17.47
C ALA A 17 -2.50 20.54 -17.36
N ALA A 18 -3.19 20.00 -18.37
CA ALA A 18 -3.57 18.59 -18.42
C ALA A 18 -2.33 17.68 -18.44
N LEU A 19 -1.30 18.05 -19.20
CA LEU A 19 -0.04 17.32 -19.24
C LEU A 19 0.68 17.36 -17.88
N ALA A 20 0.74 18.52 -17.23
CA ALA A 20 1.33 18.66 -15.90
C ALA A 20 0.61 17.80 -14.85
N VAL A 21 -0.72 17.78 -14.87
CA VAL A 21 -1.54 16.92 -13.99
C VAL A 21 -1.29 15.45 -14.31
N HIS A 22 -1.22 15.07 -15.58
CA HIS A 22 -0.94 13.69 -15.98
C HIS A 22 0.44 13.23 -15.51
N ILE A 23 1.49 14.03 -15.73
CA ILE A 23 2.85 13.75 -15.25
C ILE A 23 2.84 13.64 -13.72
N ASN A 24 2.22 14.58 -13.02
CA ASN A 24 2.13 14.56 -11.56
C ASN A 24 1.46 13.28 -11.02
N TRP A 25 0.46 12.77 -11.75
CA TRP A 25 -0.29 11.58 -11.38
C TRP A 25 0.48 10.27 -11.65
N THR A 26 1.21 10.20 -12.76
CA THR A 26 1.94 8.98 -13.18
C THR A 26 3.37 8.90 -12.64
N TRP A 27 3.98 10.03 -12.27
CA TRP A 27 5.37 10.08 -11.82
C TRP A 27 5.57 9.36 -10.48
N LYS A 28 6.43 8.35 -10.51
CA LYS A 28 6.84 7.57 -9.34
C LYS A 28 7.80 8.36 -8.44
N ARG A 29 7.43 8.55 -7.18
CA ARG A 29 8.19 9.31 -6.17
C ARG A 29 7.62 9.08 -4.77
N LYS A 30 8.24 9.70 -3.75
CA LYS A 30 7.60 9.83 -2.43
C LYS A 30 6.39 10.76 -2.55
N LEU A 31 5.26 10.33 -2.02
CA LEU A 31 3.98 11.03 -2.17
C LEU A 31 3.55 11.69 -0.86
N SER A 32 2.72 12.72 -1.00
CA SER A 32 1.87 13.19 0.09
C SER A 32 0.77 12.15 0.34
N PRO A 33 0.29 11.98 1.59
CA PRO A 33 -0.89 11.15 1.87
C PRO A 33 -2.20 11.74 1.28
N TRP A 34 -2.12 12.92 0.67
CA TRP A 34 -3.21 13.61 -0.01
C TRP A 34 -2.83 13.90 -1.46
N GLY A 35 -3.70 13.56 -2.42
CA GLY A 35 -3.51 13.91 -3.83
C GLY A 35 -4.10 12.90 -4.82
N GLY A 36 -3.49 12.81 -6.01
CA GLY A 36 -3.98 11.95 -7.08
C GLY A 36 -5.23 12.48 -7.79
N ARG A 37 -5.98 11.58 -8.42
CA ARG A 37 -7.29 11.93 -9.01
C ARG A 37 -8.32 12.10 -7.90
N TYR A 38 -9.21 13.07 -8.07
CA TYR A 38 -10.34 13.26 -7.17
C TYR A 38 -11.33 12.10 -7.31
N PHE A 39 -11.73 11.50 -6.20
CA PHE A 39 -12.79 10.50 -6.14
C PHE A 39 -14.10 11.19 -5.80
N PHE A 40 -15.03 11.24 -6.77
CA PHE A 40 -16.34 11.89 -6.59
C PHE A 40 -17.27 11.15 -5.62
N HIS A 41 -16.92 9.92 -5.27
CA HIS A 41 -17.59 9.12 -4.25
C HIS A 41 -16.53 8.45 -3.40
N ARG A 42 -16.79 8.34 -2.09
CA ARG A 42 -15.95 7.58 -1.17
C ARG A 42 -15.87 6.13 -1.64
N VAL A 43 -14.65 5.65 -1.85
CA VAL A 43 -14.36 4.23 -2.03
C VAL A 43 -13.77 3.73 -0.72
N GLU A 44 -14.37 2.69 -0.17
CA GLU A 44 -13.89 2.05 1.06
C GLU A 44 -14.06 0.54 0.92
N LEU A 45 -12.94 -0.16 0.92
CA LEU A 45 -12.84 -1.59 0.85
C LEU A 45 -12.91 -2.12 2.28
N ALA A 46 -13.71 -3.17 2.50
CA ALA A 46 -13.89 -3.81 3.80
C ALA A 46 -12.66 -4.66 4.20
N VAL A 47 -11.48 -4.04 4.23
CA VAL A 47 -10.24 -4.65 4.67
C VAL A 47 -10.31 -4.83 6.19
N PRO A 48 -10.20 -6.06 6.71
CA PRO A 48 -10.17 -6.30 8.15
C PRO A 48 -8.95 -5.62 8.79
N SER A 49 -9.09 -5.12 10.00
CA SER A 49 -7.98 -4.53 10.75
C SER A 49 -7.27 -5.58 11.60
N PHE A 50 -5.96 -5.71 11.44
CA PHE A 50 -5.08 -6.46 12.32
C PHE A 50 -4.02 -5.53 12.91
N ARG A 51 -3.95 -5.51 14.24
CA ARG A 51 -2.93 -4.74 14.96
C ARG A 51 -1.72 -5.63 15.19
N GLN A 52 -0.54 -5.19 14.77
CA GLN A 52 0.69 -5.96 15.02
C GLN A 52 0.93 -6.22 16.52
N GLY A 53 0.50 -5.28 17.39
CA GLY A 53 0.57 -5.38 18.84
C GLY A 53 -0.67 -6.00 19.51
N ASP A 54 -1.42 -6.85 18.81
CA ASP A 54 -2.47 -7.67 19.44
C ASP A 54 -1.80 -8.74 20.31
N GLU A 55 -2.29 -8.92 21.54
CA GLU A 55 -1.73 -9.80 22.57
C GLU A 55 -1.59 -11.27 22.09
N LYS A 56 -2.38 -11.69 21.09
CA LYS A 56 -2.31 -13.05 20.55
C LYS A 56 -0.97 -13.38 19.89
N TRP A 57 -0.26 -12.37 19.38
CA TRP A 57 0.94 -12.55 18.58
C TRP A 57 2.01 -11.48 18.79
N SER A 58 1.74 -10.45 19.60
CA SER A 58 2.67 -9.32 19.79
C SER A 58 4.05 -9.76 20.26
N ASP A 59 4.12 -10.86 21.01
CA ASP A 59 5.33 -11.35 21.64
C ASP A 59 6.06 -12.42 20.81
N ASP A 60 5.46 -12.85 19.69
CA ASP A 60 6.09 -13.83 18.81
C ASP A 60 7.32 -13.22 18.11
N PRO A 61 8.45 -13.94 18.07
CA PRO A 61 9.63 -13.49 17.34
C PRO A 61 9.34 -13.33 15.84
N LEU A 62 9.72 -12.17 15.28
CA LEU A 62 9.53 -11.89 13.86
C LEU A 62 10.44 -12.80 13.04
N GLY A 63 9.83 -13.60 12.16
CA GLY A 63 10.56 -14.60 11.40
C GLY A 63 11.15 -15.74 12.24
N GLY A 64 10.75 -15.90 13.50
CA GLY A 64 11.31 -16.93 14.39
C GLY A 64 12.74 -16.62 14.85
N VAL A 65 13.19 -15.37 14.72
CA VAL A 65 14.53 -14.92 15.08
C VAL A 65 14.42 -13.76 16.06
N GLU A 66 14.84 -13.98 17.31
CA GLU A 66 14.78 -12.98 18.40
C GLU A 66 15.45 -11.65 18.05
N ALA A 67 16.55 -11.68 17.29
CA ALA A 67 17.29 -10.48 16.89
C ALA A 67 16.50 -9.55 15.96
N ASN A 68 15.44 -10.05 15.30
CA ASN A 68 14.54 -9.25 14.46
C ASN A 68 13.45 -8.55 15.28
N GLY A 69 13.42 -8.74 16.60
CA GLY A 69 12.34 -8.29 17.48
C GLY A 69 11.09 -9.17 17.34
N THR A 70 9.94 -8.63 17.74
CA THR A 70 8.67 -9.35 17.75
C THR A 70 7.71 -8.82 16.68
N ILE A 71 6.62 -9.56 16.41
CA ILE A 71 5.53 -9.05 15.56
C ILE A 71 4.98 -7.74 16.15
N GLY A 72 4.87 -7.62 17.47
CA GLY A 72 4.40 -6.42 18.15
C GLY A 72 5.26 -5.18 17.87
N GLY A 73 6.58 -5.34 17.83
CA GLY A 73 7.53 -4.25 17.55
C GLY A 73 7.69 -3.93 16.06
N GLU A 74 7.90 -4.97 15.25
CA GLU A 74 8.43 -4.80 13.88
C GLU A 74 7.51 -5.43 12.79
N GLY A 75 6.40 -6.07 13.19
CA GLY A 75 5.53 -6.87 12.33
C GLY A 75 4.54 -6.10 11.43
N CYS A 76 4.69 -4.79 11.23
CA CYS A 76 3.77 -3.97 10.45
C CYS A 76 3.53 -4.50 9.02
N ALA A 77 4.58 -5.00 8.37
CA ALA A 77 4.50 -5.57 7.03
C ALA A 77 3.72 -6.90 7.02
N VAL A 78 3.98 -7.77 7.99
CA VAL A 78 3.28 -9.06 8.16
C VAL A 78 1.79 -8.83 8.45
N ALA A 79 1.48 -7.92 9.38
CA ALA A 79 0.10 -7.56 9.70
C ALA A 79 -0.62 -6.98 8.48
N SER A 80 0.01 -6.06 7.74
CA SER A 80 -0.55 -5.50 6.50
C SER A 80 -0.80 -6.56 5.43
N ALA A 81 0.13 -7.50 5.24
CA ALA A 81 -0.04 -8.60 4.31
C ALA A 81 -1.21 -9.51 4.72
N ALA A 82 -1.29 -9.89 6.00
CA ALA A 82 -2.40 -10.68 6.54
C ALA A 82 -3.77 -10.00 6.35
N MET A 83 -3.85 -8.68 6.54
CA MET A 83 -5.08 -7.91 6.27
C MET A 83 -5.51 -8.03 4.79
N VAL A 84 -4.56 -7.92 3.85
CA VAL A 84 -4.84 -8.06 2.41
C VAL A 84 -5.23 -9.50 2.05
N PHE A 85 -4.58 -10.51 2.62
CA PHE A 85 -5.01 -11.91 2.44
C PHE A 85 -6.45 -12.11 2.90
N LYS A 86 -6.78 -11.61 4.09
CA LYS A 86 -8.13 -11.77 4.64
C LYS A 86 -9.18 -11.00 3.84
N PHE A 87 -8.84 -9.81 3.32
CA PHE A 87 -9.69 -9.10 2.37
C PHE A 87 -10.02 -9.94 1.14
N TYR A 88 -9.05 -10.68 0.61
CA TYR A 88 -9.28 -11.61 -0.50
C TYR A 88 -10.00 -12.90 -0.09
N GLY A 89 -10.47 -13.04 1.16
CA GLY A 89 -11.17 -14.21 1.67
C GLY A 89 -10.25 -15.41 1.93
N ILE A 90 -9.00 -15.15 2.32
CA ILE A 90 -8.03 -16.16 2.73
C ILE A 90 -7.91 -16.08 4.25
N GLU A 91 -8.28 -17.15 4.92
CA GLU A 91 -8.24 -17.22 6.39
C GLU A 91 -6.78 -17.34 6.85
N VAL A 92 -6.19 -16.20 7.19
CA VAL A 92 -4.86 -16.09 7.77
C VAL A 92 -4.83 -14.90 8.73
N ASP A 93 -4.08 -15.03 9.81
CA ASP A 93 -3.76 -13.95 10.75
C ASP A 93 -2.24 -13.63 10.73
N PRO A 94 -1.79 -12.56 11.41
CA PRO A 94 -0.37 -12.19 11.40
C PRO A 94 0.57 -13.28 11.92
N GLN A 95 0.14 -14.08 12.90
CA GLN A 95 0.94 -15.15 13.49
C GLN A 95 1.13 -16.30 12.50
N GLN A 96 0.03 -16.78 11.92
CA GLN A 96 0.05 -17.84 10.91
C GLN A 96 0.89 -17.46 9.69
N LEU A 97 0.77 -16.20 9.24
CA LEU A 97 1.57 -15.70 8.14
C LEU A 97 3.05 -15.61 8.53
N ASN A 98 3.38 -15.13 9.73
CA ASN A 98 4.75 -15.07 10.25
C ASN A 98 5.40 -16.47 10.24
N TRP A 99 4.72 -17.49 10.77
CA TRP A 99 5.23 -18.86 10.79
C TRP A 99 5.43 -19.44 9.40
N PHE A 100 4.48 -19.21 8.48
CA PHE A 100 4.65 -19.61 7.09
C PHE A 100 5.90 -18.98 6.47
N LEU A 101 6.05 -17.66 6.63
CA LEU A 101 7.18 -16.92 6.11
C LEU A 101 8.50 -17.44 6.69
N THR A 102 8.58 -17.72 7.99
CA THR A 102 9.76 -18.35 8.60
C THR A 102 10.14 -19.64 7.86
N ASN A 103 9.16 -20.52 7.60
CA ASN A 103 9.40 -21.81 6.98
C ASN A 103 9.87 -21.71 5.51
N VAL A 104 9.47 -20.67 4.78
CA VAL A 104 9.85 -20.47 3.37
C VAL A 104 11.01 -19.46 3.18
N GLY A 105 11.67 -19.06 4.28
CA GLY A 105 12.70 -18.02 4.25
C GLY A 105 12.17 -16.65 3.81
N GLY A 106 10.93 -16.34 4.17
CA GLY A 106 10.14 -15.15 3.85
C GLY A 106 10.72 -13.82 4.33
N PHE A 107 11.91 -13.83 4.96
CA PHE A 107 12.54 -12.65 5.55
C PHE A 107 14.00 -12.51 5.12
N THR A 108 14.47 -11.27 5.02
CA THR A 108 15.91 -10.96 4.95
C THR A 108 16.60 -11.25 6.28
N GLU A 109 17.93 -11.18 6.31
CA GLU A 109 18.71 -11.26 7.55
C GLU A 109 18.36 -10.15 8.56
N GLN A 110 17.79 -9.03 8.11
CA GLN A 110 17.34 -7.91 8.93
C GLN A 110 15.85 -8.01 9.31
N GLY A 111 15.19 -9.14 9.03
CA GLY A 111 13.78 -9.35 9.35
C GLY A 111 12.80 -8.67 8.38
N TRP A 112 13.25 -8.20 7.21
CA TRP A 112 12.35 -7.58 6.24
C TRP A 112 11.62 -8.61 5.40
N LEU A 113 10.30 -8.45 5.29
CA LEU A 113 9.44 -9.32 4.51
C LEU A 113 9.81 -9.32 3.02
N TYR A 114 9.95 -10.50 2.43
CA TYR A 114 9.92 -10.69 0.98
C TYR A 114 8.46 -10.82 0.50
N TRP A 115 7.92 -9.78 -0.14
CA TRP A 115 6.51 -9.72 -0.56
C TRP A 115 6.11 -10.81 -1.57
N ASP A 116 7.04 -11.19 -2.44
CA ASP A 116 6.85 -12.29 -3.39
C ASP A 116 6.71 -13.64 -2.67
N ARG A 117 7.50 -13.88 -1.62
CA ARG A 117 7.39 -15.08 -0.78
C ARG A 117 6.11 -15.09 0.04
N ALA A 118 5.65 -13.93 0.52
CA ALA A 118 4.34 -13.83 1.17
C ALA A 118 3.21 -14.31 0.25
N ALA A 119 3.24 -13.93 -1.03
CA ALA A 119 2.25 -14.36 -2.02
C ALA A 119 2.20 -15.90 -2.23
N TRP A 120 3.25 -16.64 -1.88
CA TRP A 120 3.26 -18.11 -1.94
C TRP A 120 2.31 -18.77 -0.94
N PHE A 121 1.78 -18.02 0.04
CA PHE A 121 0.74 -18.54 0.95
C PHE A 121 -0.54 -18.89 0.18
N ALA A 122 -0.87 -18.13 -0.87
CA ALA A 122 -2.06 -18.36 -1.70
C ALA A 122 -1.80 -17.96 -3.17
N PRO A 123 -0.93 -18.68 -3.90
CA PRO A 123 -0.40 -18.25 -5.19
C PRO A 123 -1.46 -18.21 -6.30
N ASN A 124 -2.56 -18.93 -6.14
CA ASN A 124 -3.69 -18.94 -7.08
C ASN A 124 -4.69 -17.79 -6.84
N ARG A 125 -4.51 -17.00 -5.78
CA ARG A 125 -5.45 -15.94 -5.36
C ARG A 125 -4.78 -14.59 -5.18
N VAL A 126 -3.51 -14.58 -4.74
CA VAL A 126 -2.74 -13.37 -4.47
C VAL A 126 -1.43 -13.44 -5.24
N ARG A 127 -1.03 -12.30 -5.81
CA ARG A 127 0.24 -12.15 -6.52
C ARG A 127 0.89 -10.84 -6.10
N HIS A 128 2.21 -10.87 -5.89
CA HIS A 128 3.00 -9.66 -5.78
C HIS A 128 3.11 -8.99 -7.17
N VAL A 129 2.67 -7.74 -7.28
CA VAL A 129 2.58 -7.03 -8.57
C VAL A 129 3.65 -5.96 -8.72
N TYR A 130 4.00 -5.26 -7.64
CA TYR A 130 4.85 -4.07 -7.70
C TYR A 130 5.44 -3.72 -6.33
N GLU A 131 6.74 -3.44 -6.30
CA GLU A 131 7.46 -2.91 -5.14
C GLU A 131 8.53 -1.92 -5.60
N ASP A 132 8.23 -0.61 -5.52
CA ASP A 132 9.18 0.49 -5.71
C ASP A 132 8.48 1.81 -5.29
N LEU A 133 9.02 2.97 -5.68
CA LEU A 133 8.40 4.29 -5.55
C LEU A 133 6.94 4.28 -6.04
N ALA A 134 6.06 4.85 -5.23
CA ALA A 134 4.64 4.94 -5.54
C ALA A 134 4.35 6.05 -6.56
N SER A 135 3.25 5.92 -7.28
CA SER A 135 2.60 7.03 -7.99
C SER A 135 1.13 7.06 -7.62
N TYR A 136 0.50 8.23 -7.68
CA TYR A 136 -0.93 8.33 -7.43
C TYR A 136 -1.73 7.45 -8.40
N GLN A 137 -1.29 7.32 -9.66
CA GLN A 137 -1.88 6.40 -10.62
C GLN A 137 -1.92 4.96 -10.13
N LEU A 138 -0.84 4.45 -9.54
CA LEU A 138 -0.80 3.07 -9.07
C LEU A 138 -1.81 2.83 -7.95
N ILE A 139 -1.91 3.77 -7.00
CA ILE A 139 -2.83 3.66 -5.87
C ILE A 139 -4.28 3.84 -6.35
N ASP A 140 -4.56 4.94 -7.05
CA ASP A 140 -5.92 5.27 -7.54
C ASP A 140 -6.47 4.18 -8.46
N SER A 141 -5.62 3.62 -9.34
CA SER A 141 -6.06 2.55 -10.23
C SER A 141 -6.37 1.28 -9.46
N ASN A 142 -5.56 0.87 -8.48
CA ASN A 142 -5.88 -0.31 -7.68
C ASN A 142 -7.16 -0.13 -6.86
N LEU A 143 -7.34 1.01 -6.18
CA LEU A 143 -8.56 1.27 -5.40
C LEU A 143 -9.82 1.27 -6.27
N SER A 144 -9.77 1.85 -7.47
CA SER A 144 -10.91 1.83 -8.40
C SER A 144 -11.23 0.45 -8.96
N HIS A 145 -10.28 -0.49 -8.96
CA HIS A 145 -10.49 -1.90 -9.29
C HIS A 145 -10.81 -2.77 -8.06
N GLY A 146 -11.00 -2.18 -6.87
CA GLY A 146 -11.31 -2.94 -5.67
C GLY A 146 -10.11 -3.62 -5.00
N ASN A 147 -8.89 -3.22 -5.35
CA ASN A 147 -7.66 -3.80 -4.79
C ASN A 147 -7.11 -2.89 -3.67
N PRO A 148 -6.98 -3.36 -2.42
CA PRO A 148 -6.28 -2.62 -1.39
C PRO A 148 -4.78 -2.57 -1.68
N VAL A 149 -4.09 -1.54 -1.20
CA VAL A 149 -2.68 -1.29 -1.51
C VAL A 149 -1.87 -1.18 -0.23
N ILE A 150 -0.86 -2.04 -0.08
CA ILE A 150 0.11 -1.92 1.00
C ILE A 150 1.11 -0.81 0.64
N VAL A 151 1.33 0.14 1.54
CA VAL A 151 2.27 1.24 1.32
C VAL A 151 3.26 1.36 2.48
N ARG A 152 4.48 1.74 2.12
CA ARG A 152 5.51 2.15 3.08
C ARG A 152 5.36 3.63 3.40
N VAL A 153 5.13 3.96 4.65
CA VAL A 153 5.05 5.33 5.16
C VAL A 153 6.22 5.65 6.07
N ARG A 154 6.48 6.95 6.24
CA ARG A 154 7.44 7.48 7.20
C ARG A 154 6.67 8.25 8.25
N LEU A 155 6.64 7.74 9.48
CA LEU A 155 5.97 8.41 10.59
C LEU A 155 6.73 9.68 10.99
N PRO A 156 6.08 10.65 11.66
CA PRO A 156 6.74 11.85 12.16
C PRO A 156 7.94 11.55 13.08
N SER A 157 7.90 10.43 13.80
CA SER A 157 9.01 9.92 14.62
C SER A 157 10.24 9.52 13.82
N GLY A 158 10.14 9.44 12.49
CA GLY A 158 11.18 8.84 11.67
C GLY A 158 11.23 7.32 11.83
N ILE A 159 10.09 6.66 12.02
CA ILE A 159 9.98 5.21 11.91
C ILE A 159 9.37 4.87 10.55
N THR A 160 9.91 3.83 9.91
CA THR A 160 9.33 3.27 8.69
C THR A 160 8.22 2.32 9.10
N HIS A 161 7.05 2.47 8.50
CA HIS A 161 5.89 1.66 8.83
C HIS A 161 5.16 1.24 7.57
N PHE A 162 4.44 0.12 7.64
CA PHE A 162 3.60 -0.36 6.55
C PHE A 162 2.14 -0.34 6.99
N VAL A 163 1.28 0.18 6.11
CA VAL A 163 -0.17 0.26 6.30
C VAL A 163 -0.88 -0.17 5.03
N VAL A 164 -2.16 -0.49 5.15
CA VAL A 164 -3.00 -0.81 3.99
C VAL A 164 -3.87 0.40 3.67
N ILE A 165 -3.72 0.96 2.48
CA ILE A 165 -4.71 1.88 1.92
C ILE A 165 -5.91 1.04 1.50
N ALA A 166 -7.01 1.20 2.23
CA ALA A 166 -8.27 0.51 2.02
C ALA A 166 -9.30 1.39 1.30
N GLY A 167 -8.98 2.63 0.96
CA GLY A 167 -9.95 3.50 0.31
C GLY A 167 -9.46 4.89 0.01
N LYS A 168 -10.38 5.72 -0.49
CA LYS A 168 -10.17 7.13 -0.78
C LYS A 168 -11.46 7.93 -0.68
N ASP A 169 -11.38 9.11 -0.07
CA ASP A 169 -12.46 10.09 0.01
C ASP A 169 -11.97 11.43 -0.57
N GLY A 170 -12.47 11.81 -1.75
CA GLY A 170 -11.95 12.94 -2.51
C GLY A 170 -10.46 12.76 -2.88
N PHE A 171 -9.58 13.44 -2.15
CA PHE A 171 -8.12 13.36 -2.31
C PHE A 171 -7.40 12.63 -1.16
N ASP A 172 -8.13 12.30 -0.09
CA ASP A 172 -7.59 11.69 1.13
C ASP A 172 -7.61 10.17 1.02
N TYR A 173 -6.46 9.53 1.25
CA TYR A 173 -6.38 8.06 1.32
C TYR A 173 -6.80 7.56 2.70
N LEU A 174 -7.65 6.53 2.73
CA LEU A 174 -8.13 5.87 3.94
C LEU A 174 -7.22 4.67 4.24
N VAL A 175 -6.67 4.59 5.45
CA VAL A 175 -5.72 3.56 5.86
C VAL A 175 -6.23 2.74 7.06
N GLN A 176 -5.82 1.48 7.13
CA GLN A 176 -6.01 0.58 8.27
C GLN A 176 -4.74 0.46 9.10
#